data_AF-A0A6I7PUV3-F1
#
_entry.id   AF-A0A6I7PUV3-F1
#
_cell.length_a   1.000
_cell.length_b   1.000
_cell.length_c   1.000
_cell.angle_alpha   90.00
_cell.angle_beta   90.00
_cell.angle_gamma   90.00
#
_symmetry.space_group_name_H-M   'P 1'
#
loop_
_entity.id
_entity.type
_entity.pdbx_description
1 polymer ?
#
loop_
_entity_poly.entity_id
_entity_poly.type
_entity_poly.pdbx_seq_one_letter_code
_entity_poly.pdbx_strand_id
1 'polypeptide(L)'
;MAEVQARAAENAVIFNATGIGARDLLNDREVYPTRGDLVYVRAHAGFEVPFEIMQHMAFYGEAGTHYAFPRHGELVLGGSFVEGDSSLEIRRDACEEILASFNRFYGLKAK
;
A
#
# COMPACT_ATOMS: atom_id res chain seq x y z
N MET A 1 -2.30 -0.76 27.32
CA MET A 1 -2.57 0.62 27.80
C MET A 1 -2.10 0.94 29.20
N ALA A 2 -2.27 0.04 30.18
CA ALA A 2 -1.87 0.33 31.58
C ALA A 2 -0.40 0.80 31.70
N GLU A 3 0.53 0.19 30.96
CA GLU A 3 1.93 0.62 30.96
C GLU A 3 2.14 2.00 30.31
N VAL A 4 1.41 2.32 29.23
CA VAL A 4 1.48 3.62 28.55
C VAL A 4 0.95 4.72 29.47
N GLN A 5 -0.17 4.46 30.16
CA GLN A 5 -0.75 5.38 31.13
C GLN A 5 0.15 5.59 32.35
N ALA A 6 0.82 4.53 32.83
CA ALA A 6 1.74 4.61 33.97
C ALA A 6 2.99 5.48 33.70
N ARG A 7 3.36 5.67 32.42
CA ARG A 7 4.49 6.53 32.02
C ARG A 7 4.06 7.95 31.64
N ALA A 8 2.76 8.20 31.53
CA ALA A 8 2.24 9.50 31.16
C ALA A 8 2.15 10.42 32.40
N ALA A 9 2.34 11.73 32.20
CA ALA A 9 2.08 12.71 33.25
C ALA A 9 0.57 12.70 33.61
N GLU A 10 0.25 13.07 34.84
CA GLU A 10 -1.10 12.98 35.44
C GLU A 10 -2.20 13.67 34.62
N ASN A 11 -1.86 14.69 33.82
CA ASN A 11 -2.79 15.42 32.95
C ASN A 11 -2.47 15.30 31.44
N ALA A 12 -1.72 14.29 31.02
CA ALA A 12 -1.35 14.10 29.63
C ALA A 12 -2.51 13.54 28.79
N VAL A 13 -2.68 14.07 27.59
CA VAL A 13 -3.54 13.48 26.56
C VAL A 13 -2.72 12.50 25.74
N ILE A 14 -3.19 11.26 25.61
CA ILE A 14 -2.56 10.23 24.78
C ILE A 14 -3.33 10.11 23.47
N PHE A 15 -2.66 10.36 22.35
CA PHE A 15 -3.19 10.08 21.02
C PHE A 15 -2.75 8.69 20.58
N ASN A 16 -3.69 7.75 20.50
CA ASN A 16 -3.40 6.43 19.96
C ASN A 16 -3.42 6.44 18.42
N ALA A 17 -2.25 6.30 17.80
CA ALA A 17 -2.07 6.27 16.34
C ALA A 17 -1.36 4.99 15.86
N THR A 18 -1.62 3.86 16.52
CA THR A 18 -0.89 2.60 16.28
C THR A 18 -1.37 1.77 15.09
N GLY A 19 -2.40 2.22 14.36
CA GLY A 19 -2.97 1.49 13.22
C GLY A 19 -3.31 0.05 13.59
N ILE A 20 -2.82 -0.91 12.79
CA ILE A 20 -3.02 -2.36 13.00
C ILE A 20 -2.63 -2.84 14.41
N GLY A 21 -1.66 -2.18 15.07
CA GLY A 21 -1.23 -2.52 16.42
C GLY A 21 -2.27 -2.25 17.51
N ALA A 22 -3.33 -1.49 17.21
CA ALA A 22 -4.46 -1.29 18.14
C ALA A 22 -5.15 -2.62 18.48
N ARG A 23 -5.10 -3.60 17.56
CA ARG A 23 -5.61 -4.96 17.79
C ARG A 23 -5.04 -5.59 19.06
N ASP A 24 -3.73 -5.46 19.28
CA ASP A 24 -3.07 -6.08 20.42
C ASP A 24 -2.94 -5.11 21.60
N LEU A 25 -2.71 -3.82 21.35
CA LEU A 25 -2.51 -2.82 22.40
C LEU A 25 -3.80 -2.48 23.17
N LEU A 26 -4.94 -2.49 22.47
CA LEU A 26 -6.27 -2.15 22.98
C LEU A 26 -7.26 -3.30 23.00
N ASN A 27 -6.88 -4.49 22.50
CA ASN A 27 -7.80 -5.61 22.22
C ASN A 27 -8.91 -5.25 21.22
N ASP A 28 -8.64 -4.33 20.29
CA ASP A 28 -9.61 -3.96 19.25
C ASP A 28 -9.68 -5.04 18.16
N ARG A 29 -10.71 -5.89 18.23
CA ARG A 29 -10.85 -7.03 17.30
C ARG A 29 -11.41 -6.63 15.93
N GLU A 30 -11.99 -5.43 15.81
CA GLU A 30 -12.46 -4.89 14.53
C GLU A 30 -11.31 -4.40 13.65
N VAL A 31 -10.16 -4.11 14.25
CA VAL A 31 -8.91 -3.87 13.52
C VAL A 31 -8.33 -5.20 13.04
N TYR A 32 -8.29 -5.44 11.73
CA TYR A 32 -7.70 -6.64 11.12
C TYR A 32 -6.90 -6.27 9.86
N PRO A 33 -5.92 -7.10 9.44
CA PRO A 33 -5.08 -6.75 8.31
C PRO A 33 -5.84 -6.95 7.00
N THR A 34 -5.60 -6.05 6.06
CA THR A 34 -5.91 -6.29 4.64
C THR A 34 -4.62 -6.09 3.87
N ARG A 35 -4.12 -7.17 3.28
CA ARG A 35 -2.88 -7.16 2.51
C ARG A 35 -3.09 -6.39 1.21
N GLY A 36 -2.10 -5.56 0.89
CA GLY A 36 -1.94 -4.92 -0.41
C GLY A 36 -0.52 -5.11 -0.93
N ASP A 37 -0.40 -5.80 -2.06
CA ASP A 37 0.85 -6.01 -2.77
C ASP A 37 1.13 -4.84 -3.71
N LEU A 38 2.41 -4.50 -3.86
CA LEU A 38 2.87 -3.37 -4.67
C LEU A 38 4.07 -3.75 -5.52
N VAL A 39 4.22 -3.10 -6.68
CA VAL A 39 5.39 -3.16 -7.53
C VAL A 39 5.94 -1.75 -7.71
N TYR A 40 7.23 -1.58 -7.44
CA TYR A 40 7.90 -0.27 -7.50
C TYR A 40 8.74 -0.25 -8.78
N VAL A 41 8.41 0.65 -9.70
CA VAL A 41 9.13 0.80 -10.97
C VAL A 41 9.99 2.05 -10.87
N ARG A 42 11.32 1.88 -10.96
CA ARG A 42 12.23 3.03 -10.99
C ARG A 42 12.07 3.78 -12.31
N ALA A 43 12.00 5.10 -12.22
CA ALA A 43 12.07 5.95 -13.40
C ALA A 43 13.45 5.78 -14.07
N HIS A 44 13.47 5.82 -15.40
CA HIS A 44 14.74 5.89 -16.13
C HIS A 44 15.46 7.21 -15.82
N ALA A 45 16.79 7.19 -15.83
CA ALA A 45 17.57 8.42 -15.63
C ALA A 45 17.17 9.50 -16.65
N GLY A 46 16.90 10.71 -16.17
CA GLY A 46 16.41 11.83 -16.98
C GLY A 46 14.89 11.88 -17.18
N PHE A 47 14.13 10.91 -16.67
CA PHE A 47 12.68 10.98 -16.60
C PHE A 47 12.26 11.62 -15.28
N GLU A 48 12.26 12.95 -15.24
CA GLU A 48 11.75 13.75 -14.13
C GLU A 48 10.42 14.39 -14.54
N VAL A 49 9.34 13.95 -13.91
CA VAL A 49 8.02 14.56 -14.09
C VAL A 49 7.84 15.61 -13.00
N PRO A 50 7.59 16.89 -13.32
CA PRO A 50 7.24 17.90 -12.33
C PRO A 50 6.06 17.43 -11.48
N PHE A 51 6.13 17.63 -10.16
CA PHE A 51 5.11 17.13 -9.24
C PHE A 51 3.72 17.69 -9.58
N GLU A 52 3.66 18.91 -10.13
CA GLU A 52 2.43 19.62 -10.52
C GLU A 52 1.65 18.92 -11.63
N ILE A 53 2.30 18.06 -12.42
CA ILE A 53 1.68 17.33 -13.53
C ILE A 53 1.62 15.82 -13.28
N MET A 54 2.08 15.35 -12.11
CA MET A 54 1.95 13.95 -11.72
C MET A 54 0.48 13.60 -11.53
N GLN A 55 -0.04 12.68 -12.33
CA GLN A 55 -1.41 12.21 -12.22
C GLN A 55 -1.48 10.83 -11.58
N HIS A 56 -2.39 10.70 -10.63
CA HIS A 56 -2.77 9.42 -10.05
C HIS A 56 -3.82 8.74 -10.94
N MET A 57 -3.74 7.43 -11.07
CA MET A 57 -4.69 6.62 -11.84
C MET A 57 -5.17 5.45 -11.01
N ALA A 58 -6.45 5.10 -11.18
CA ALA A 58 -6.99 3.81 -10.79
C ALA A 58 -7.91 3.27 -11.89
N PHE A 59 -7.96 1.95 -12.03
CA PHE A 59 -8.87 1.26 -12.93
C PHE A 59 -9.27 -0.11 -12.37
N TYR A 60 -10.36 -0.65 -12.89
CA TYR A 60 -10.80 -2.00 -12.60
C TYR A 60 -10.31 -2.95 -13.69
N GLY A 61 -9.59 -4.00 -13.29
CA GLY A 61 -9.18 -5.12 -14.13
C GLY A 61 -9.83 -6.42 -13.67
N GLU A 62 -9.50 -7.53 -14.34
CA GLU A 62 -10.03 -8.86 -14.02
C GLU A 62 -9.65 -9.32 -12.60
N ALA A 63 -8.46 -8.94 -12.12
CA ALA A 63 -7.97 -9.24 -10.78
C ALA A 63 -8.37 -8.20 -9.72
N GLY A 64 -9.27 -7.27 -10.05
CA GLY A 64 -9.77 -6.24 -9.15
C GLY A 64 -9.20 -4.84 -9.44
N THR A 65 -9.11 -4.01 -8.40
CA THR A 65 -8.69 -2.61 -8.54
C THR A 65 -7.18 -2.49 -8.64
N HIS A 66 -6.72 -1.84 -9.69
CA HIS A 66 -5.31 -1.47 -9.89
C HIS A 66 -5.15 0.04 -9.86
N TYR A 67 -3.98 0.51 -9.42
CA TYR A 67 -3.67 1.92 -9.29
C TYR A 67 -2.19 2.22 -9.53
N ALA A 68 -1.92 3.42 -10.03
CA ALA A 68 -0.60 3.92 -10.30
C ALA A 68 -0.42 5.28 -9.62
N PHE A 69 0.56 5.36 -8.72
CA PHE A 69 0.92 6.57 -7.99
C PHE A 69 2.38 6.94 -8.28
N PRO A 70 2.63 7.89 -9.20
CA PRO A 70 3.95 8.46 -9.36
C PRO A 70 4.45 9.13 -8.07
N ARG A 71 5.73 8.94 -7.78
CA ARG A 71 6.50 9.60 -6.72
C ARG A 71 7.78 10.14 -7.33
N HIS A 72 8.56 10.89 -6.56
CA HIS A 72 9.86 11.35 -7.02
C HIS A 72 10.79 10.14 -7.30
N GLY A 73 11.15 9.94 -8.56
CA GLY A 73 12.08 8.89 -9.01
C GLY A 73 11.50 7.47 -9.17
N GLU A 74 10.22 7.25 -8.81
CA GLU A 74 9.58 5.93 -8.91
C GLU A 74 8.09 6.03 -9.24
N LEU A 75 7.55 4.96 -9.80
CA LEU A 75 6.13 4.74 -9.98
C LEU A 75 5.71 3.55 -9.12
N VAL A 76 4.75 3.77 -8.22
CA VAL A 76 4.15 2.69 -7.43
C VAL A 76 2.94 2.15 -8.18
N LEU A 77 2.97 0.85 -8.48
CA LEU A 77 1.88 0.10 -9.07
C LEU A 77 1.25 -0.79 -8.00
N GLY A 78 -0.07 -0.74 -7.89
CA GLY A 78 -0.85 -1.65 -7.07
C GLY A 78 -2.10 -2.11 -7.81
N GLY A 79 -2.96 -2.92 -7.20
CA GLY A 79 -2.74 -3.53 -5.90
C GLY A 79 -3.35 -4.92 -5.82
N SER A 80 -3.25 -5.49 -4.63
CA SER A 80 -4.08 -6.61 -4.18
C SER A 80 -4.94 -6.14 -3.00
N PHE A 81 -5.96 -6.93 -2.67
CA PHE A 81 -6.83 -6.70 -1.52
C PHE A 81 -7.20 -8.06 -0.92
N VAL A 82 -6.45 -8.49 0.09
CA VAL A 82 -6.66 -9.80 0.74
C VAL A 82 -6.92 -9.60 2.23
N GLU A 83 -8.18 -9.72 2.63
CA GLU A 83 -8.60 -9.57 4.02
C GLU A 83 -8.06 -10.69 4.91
N GLY A 84 -7.70 -10.36 6.14
CA GLY A 84 -7.20 -11.29 7.15
C GLY A 84 -5.74 -11.73 6.95
N ASP A 85 -5.11 -11.32 5.85
CA ASP A 85 -3.75 -11.72 5.51
C ASP A 85 -2.71 -10.75 6.09
N SER A 86 -1.90 -11.26 7.01
CA SER A 86 -0.81 -10.53 7.67
C SER A 86 0.58 -10.92 7.18
N SER A 87 0.68 -11.80 6.17
CA SER A 87 1.97 -12.25 5.65
C SER A 87 2.73 -11.08 5.02
N LEU A 88 3.99 -10.91 5.41
CA LEU A 88 4.91 -9.92 4.84
C LEU A 88 5.78 -10.49 3.72
N GLU A 89 5.65 -11.78 3.42
CA GLU A 89 6.40 -12.44 2.35
C GLU A 89 6.00 -11.89 0.99
N ILE A 90 6.98 -11.63 0.13
CA ILE A 90 6.73 -11.12 -1.23
C ILE A 90 6.07 -12.22 -2.07
N ARG A 91 4.91 -11.90 -2.64
CA ARG A 91 4.15 -12.79 -3.52
C ARG A 91 4.43 -12.48 -4.98
N ARG A 92 5.29 -13.30 -5.58
CA ARG A 92 5.71 -13.15 -6.98
C ARG A 92 4.51 -13.16 -7.92
N ASP A 93 3.56 -14.06 -7.71
CA ASP A 93 2.31 -14.17 -8.45
C ASP A 93 1.48 -12.88 -8.38
N ALA A 94 1.33 -12.28 -7.21
CA ALA A 94 0.63 -11.00 -7.05
C ALA A 94 1.33 -9.86 -7.80
N CYS A 95 2.67 -9.79 -7.73
CA CYS A 95 3.46 -8.81 -8.47
C CYS A 95 3.33 -9.00 -10.00
N GLU A 96 3.38 -10.25 -10.47
CA GLU A 96 3.22 -10.61 -11.88
C GLU A 96 1.84 -10.23 -12.40
N GLU A 97 0.79 -10.47 -11.62
CA GLU A 97 -0.58 -10.09 -11.97
C GLU A 97 -0.76 -8.57 -12.04
N ILE A 98 -0.21 -7.81 -11.09
CA ILE A 98 -0.23 -6.34 -11.14
C ILE A 98 0.39 -5.86 -12.46
N LEU A 99 1.58 -6.35 -12.82
CA LEU A 99 2.24 -5.97 -14.07
C LEU A 99 1.44 -6.39 -15.31
N ALA A 100 0.86 -7.59 -15.30
CA ALA A 100 0.03 -8.09 -16.39
C ALA A 100 -1.23 -7.24 -16.59
N SER A 101 -1.90 -6.82 -15.50
CA SER A 101 -3.05 -5.92 -15.55
C SER A 101 -2.73 -4.57 -16.18
N PHE A 102 -1.59 -3.97 -15.83
CA PHE A 102 -1.13 -2.73 -16.46
C PHE A 102 -0.80 -2.93 -17.94
N ASN A 103 -0.14 -4.04 -18.30
CA ASN A 103 0.14 -4.37 -19.70
C ASN A 103 -1.16 -4.49 -20.51
N ARG A 104 -2.18 -5.17 -19.98
CA ARG A 104 -3.50 -5.29 -20.63
C ARG A 104 -4.18 -3.93 -20.76
N PHE A 105 -4.23 -3.14 -19.68
CA PHE A 105 -4.89 -1.84 -19.67
C PHE A 105 -4.31 -0.88 -20.72
N TYR A 106 -2.98 -0.84 -20.85
CA TYR A 106 -2.29 0.01 -21.82
C TYR A 106 -2.10 -0.64 -23.21
N GLY A 107 -2.53 -1.89 -23.39
CA GLY A 107 -2.30 -2.62 -24.64
C GLY A 107 -0.81 -2.87 -24.95
N LEU A 108 0.04 -2.95 -23.92
CA LEU A 108 1.47 -3.25 -24.06
C LEU A 108 1.65 -4.72 -24.45
N LYS A 109 2.41 -4.97 -25.50
CA LYS A 109 2.78 -6.34 -25.89
C LYS A 109 3.96 -6.80 -25.04
N ALA A 110 3.85 -7.99 -24.45
CA ALA A 110 5.02 -8.68 -23.91
C ALA A 110 6.04 -8.88 -25.05
N LYS A 111 7.29 -8.51 -24.81
CA LYS A 111 8.40 -8.81 -25.73
C LYS A 111 8.78 -10.28 -25.67
#